data_AF-A0A450W6F9-F1
#
_entry.id   AF-A0A450W6F9-F1
#
_cell.length_a   1.000
_cell.length_b   1.000
_cell.length_c   1.000
_cell.angle_alpha   90.00
_cell.angle_beta   90.00
_cell.angle_gamma   90.00
#
_symmetry.space_group_name_H-M   'P 1'
#
loop_
_entity.id
_entity.type
_entity.pdbx_description
1 polymer ?
#
loop_
_entity_poly.entity_id
_entity_poly.type
_entity_poly.pdbx_seq_one_letter_code
_entity_poly.pdbx_strand_id
1 'polypeptide(L)'
;MARSEENKVKITSPSNGDDVGKQVIVEGTSDITDGESHIWILVHPKLFIDQWWPQDKPIVDANGNWQVLIYIGQPQDVGLDFEIAVAAFSRNGESPILTYHDSGRRTGQWSPIPFPKGTTSEAHIVTVKKMHH
;
A
#
# COMPACT_ATOMS: atom_id res chain seq x y z
N MET A 1 28.75 -12.50 11.91
CA MET A 1 27.33 -12.15 12.07
C MET A 1 27.11 -10.84 11.31
N ALA A 2 26.82 -10.90 10.02
CA ALA A 2 26.47 -9.71 9.27
C ALA A 2 25.08 -9.28 9.71
N ARG A 3 24.91 -8.01 10.07
CA ARG A 3 23.61 -7.41 10.29
C ARG A 3 22.86 -7.56 8.96
N SER A 4 21.75 -8.30 8.92
CA SER A 4 20.87 -8.29 7.76
C SER A 4 20.39 -6.85 7.62
N GLU A 5 20.80 -6.16 6.55
CA GLU A 5 20.15 -4.90 6.18
C GLU A 5 18.65 -5.22 6.00
N GLU A 6 17.83 -4.56 6.80
CA GLU A 6 16.38 -4.69 6.72
C GLU A 6 15.90 -3.81 5.57
N ASN A 7 15.01 -4.33 4.72
CA ASN A 7 14.45 -3.55 3.64
C ASN A 7 13.73 -2.32 4.21
N LYS A 8 13.82 -1.19 3.52
CA LYS A 8 13.16 0.05 3.94
C LYS A 8 12.23 0.54 2.85
N VAL A 9 11.07 1.03 3.26
CA VAL A 9 10.12 1.70 2.38
C VAL A 9 9.57 2.91 3.09
N LYS A 10 9.24 3.94 2.31
CA LYS A 10 8.69 5.18 2.85
C LYS A 10 7.80 5.85 1.79
N ILE A 11 6.66 6.34 2.24
CA ILE A 11 5.80 7.25 1.46
C ILE A 11 6.36 8.66 1.63
N THR A 12 6.58 9.36 0.51
CA THR A 12 6.99 10.78 0.49
C THR A 12 5.84 11.70 0.12
N SER A 13 4.83 11.19 -0.58
CA SER A 13 3.58 11.88 -0.88
C SER A 13 2.46 10.86 -1.03
N PRO A 14 1.26 11.07 -0.46
CA PRO A 14 0.85 12.21 0.36
C PRO A 14 1.46 12.20 1.78
N SER A 15 1.35 13.32 2.48
CA SER A 15 1.75 13.47 3.89
C SER A 15 0.57 13.22 4.84
N ASN A 16 0.89 13.02 6.12
CA ASN A 16 -0.12 12.89 7.16
C ASN A 16 -1.00 14.14 7.25
N GLY A 17 -2.32 13.94 7.17
CA GLY A 17 -3.34 14.99 7.24
C GLY A 17 -3.68 15.65 5.90
N ASP A 18 -3.05 15.24 4.80
CA ASP A 18 -3.34 15.81 3.48
C ASP A 18 -4.77 15.49 3.03
N ASP A 19 -5.40 16.49 2.40
CA ASP A 19 -6.67 16.34 1.71
C ASP A 19 -6.46 15.72 0.33
N VAL A 20 -7.18 14.64 0.04
CA VAL A 20 -7.05 13.89 -1.21
C VAL A 20 -8.38 13.67 -1.93
N GLY A 21 -8.30 13.45 -3.24
CA GLY A 21 -9.44 13.05 -4.07
C GLY A 21 -9.66 11.53 -4.10
N LYS A 22 -10.53 11.06 -5.00
CA LYS A 22 -10.72 9.62 -5.25
C LYS A 22 -9.48 8.91 -5.78
N GLN A 23 -8.62 9.63 -6.47
CA GLN A 23 -7.45 9.13 -7.18
C GLN A 23 -6.25 9.87 -6.65
N VAL A 24 -5.27 9.11 -6.16
CA VAL A 24 -4.07 9.66 -5.54
C VAL A 24 -2.87 9.00 -6.17
N ILE A 25 -1.93 9.81 -6.65
CA ILE A 25 -0.60 9.31 -6.98
C ILE A 25 0.18 9.28 -5.67
N VAL A 26 0.49 8.08 -5.19
CA VAL A 26 1.36 7.89 -4.03
C VAL A 26 2.77 7.73 -4.53
N GLU A 27 3.68 8.51 -3.96
CA GLU A 27 5.09 8.50 -4.25
C GLU A 27 5.87 8.08 -3.00
N GLY A 28 7.04 7.49 -3.23
CA GLY A 28 7.90 7.13 -2.14
C GLY A 28 9.29 6.67 -2.57
N THR A 29 10.02 6.20 -1.58
CA THR A 29 11.37 5.67 -1.73
C THR A 29 11.46 4.28 -1.13
N SER A 30 12.38 3.48 -1.65
CA SER A 30 12.66 2.14 -1.13
C SER A 30 14.13 1.78 -1.25
N ASP A 31 14.59 1.02 -0.27
CA ASP A 31 15.90 0.38 -0.24
C ASP A 31 15.66 -1.12 -0.02
N ILE A 32 15.61 -1.88 -1.12
CA ILE A 32 15.36 -3.32 -1.13
C ILE A 32 16.69 -4.01 -1.40
N THR A 33 17.29 -4.61 -0.36
CA THR A 33 18.65 -5.15 -0.44
C THR A 33 18.70 -6.64 -0.79
N ASP A 34 17.59 -7.36 -0.63
CA ASP A 34 17.53 -8.82 -0.85
C ASP A 34 17.27 -9.23 -2.31
N GLY A 35 16.80 -8.30 -3.16
CA GLY A 35 16.46 -8.56 -4.56
C GLY A 35 15.25 -9.49 -4.78
N GLU A 36 14.57 -9.92 -3.72
CA GLU A 36 13.45 -10.86 -3.77
C GLU A 36 12.15 -10.28 -3.20
N SER A 37 12.25 -9.24 -2.38
CA SER A 37 11.10 -8.58 -1.79
C SER A 37 10.41 -7.62 -2.73
N HIS A 38 9.09 -7.49 -2.56
CA HIS A 38 8.24 -6.65 -3.39
C HIS A 38 7.49 -5.63 -2.56
N ILE A 39 7.42 -4.40 -3.06
CA ILE A 39 6.71 -3.30 -2.41
C ILE A 39 5.24 -3.35 -2.82
N TRP A 40 4.35 -3.18 -1.86
CA TRP A 40 2.92 -3.08 -2.10
C TRP A 40 2.30 -1.94 -1.30
N ILE A 41 1.26 -1.33 -1.89
CA ILE A 41 0.44 -0.32 -1.25
C ILE A 41 -0.89 -0.93 -0.86
N LEU A 42 -1.33 -0.65 0.35
CA LEU A 42 -2.62 -1.07 0.87
C LEU A 42 -3.35 0.16 1.42
N VAL A 43 -4.66 0.21 1.24
CA VAL A 43 -5.49 1.34 1.66
C VAL A 43 -6.67 0.82 2.46
N HIS A 44 -7.07 1.54 3.50
CA HIS A 44 -8.35 1.31 4.16
C HIS A 44 -8.92 2.57 4.81
N PRO A 45 -10.25 2.66 5.00
CA PRO A 45 -10.82 3.65 5.90
C PRO A 45 -10.31 3.40 7.32
N LYS A 46 -9.86 4.46 8.00
CA LYS A 46 -9.28 4.37 9.35
C LYS A 46 -10.24 3.77 10.39
N LEU A 47 -11.55 3.86 10.14
CA LEU A 47 -12.60 3.26 10.97
C LEU A 47 -12.68 1.73 10.88
N PHE A 48 -12.10 1.10 9.84
CA PHE A 48 -12.16 -0.34 9.62
C PHE A 48 -10.82 -1.00 9.94
N ILE A 49 -10.66 -1.46 11.17
CA ILE A 49 -9.42 -2.12 11.61
C ILE A 49 -9.21 -3.42 10.83
N ASP A 50 -7.99 -3.62 10.33
CA ASP A 50 -7.52 -4.85 9.68
C ASP A 50 -8.34 -5.27 8.43
N GLN A 51 -8.90 -4.29 7.71
CA GLN A 51 -9.61 -4.50 6.45
C GLN A 51 -8.94 -3.69 5.35
N TRP A 52 -7.93 -4.28 4.71
CA TRP A 52 -7.09 -3.61 3.74
C TRP A 52 -7.49 -3.96 2.31
N TRP A 53 -7.50 -2.95 1.44
CA TRP A 53 -7.62 -3.10 0.00
C TRP A 53 -6.23 -2.91 -0.63
N PRO A 54 -5.55 -4.00 -1.03
CA PRO A 54 -4.35 -3.91 -1.82
C PRO A 54 -4.60 -3.13 -3.10
N GLN A 55 -3.66 -2.25 -3.43
CA GLN A 55 -3.67 -1.46 -4.65
C GLN A 55 -2.75 -2.09 -5.69
N ASP A 56 -2.50 -1.38 -6.78
CA ASP A 56 -1.57 -1.81 -7.81
C ASP A 56 -0.13 -1.85 -7.29
N LYS A 57 0.71 -2.61 -8.01
CA LYS A 57 2.14 -2.70 -7.71
C LYS A 57 2.82 -1.39 -8.16
N PRO A 58 3.61 -0.73 -7.31
CA PRO A 58 4.29 0.50 -7.69
C PRO A 58 5.37 0.26 -8.75
N ILE A 59 5.58 1.26 -9.58
CA ILE A 59 6.68 1.29 -10.55
C ILE A 59 7.88 1.88 -9.84
N VAL A 60 8.96 1.09 -9.70
CA VAL A 60 10.20 1.48 -9.02
C VAL A 60 11.26 1.83 -10.07
N ASP A 61 11.93 2.96 -9.91
CA ASP A 61 13.04 3.39 -10.75
C ASP A 61 14.40 2.84 -10.27
N ALA A 62 15.47 3.11 -11.03
CA ALA A 62 16.81 2.64 -10.71
C ALA A 62 17.41 3.25 -9.43
N ASN A 63 16.83 4.35 -8.91
CA ASN A 63 17.26 5.02 -7.69
C ASN A 63 16.42 4.61 -6.48
N GLY A 64 15.47 3.68 -6.65
CA GLY A 64 14.55 3.26 -5.60
C GLY A 64 13.42 4.24 -5.33
N ASN A 65 13.20 5.25 -6.19
CA ASN A 65 11.97 6.04 -6.13
C ASN A 65 10.85 5.24 -6.77
N TRP A 66 9.64 5.39 -6.25
CA TRP A 66 8.50 4.68 -6.78
C TRP A 66 7.24 5.53 -6.76
N GLN A 67 6.30 5.17 -7.64
CA GLN A 67 4.98 5.76 -7.66
C GLN A 67 3.90 4.74 -8.02
N VAL A 68 2.67 4.99 -7.56
CA VAL A 68 1.48 4.20 -7.89
C VAL A 68 0.23 5.08 -7.87
N LEU A 69 -0.72 4.80 -8.76
CA LEU A 69 -2.06 5.35 -8.66
C LEU A 69 -2.91 4.45 -7.76
N ILE A 70 -3.50 5.03 -6.71
CA ILE A 70 -4.43 4.32 -5.81
C ILE A 70 -5.81 4.95 -5.85
N TYR A 71 -6.80 4.19 -5.37
CA TYR A 71 -8.19 4.63 -5.26
C TYR A 71 -8.61 4.71 -3.79
N ILE A 72 -9.12 5.87 -3.40
CA ILE A 72 -9.57 6.14 -2.02
C ILE A 72 -11.09 5.99 -1.94
N GLY A 73 -11.55 4.85 -1.46
CA GLY A 73 -12.95 4.56 -1.12
C GLY A 73 -13.96 4.84 -2.26
N GLN A 74 -15.22 4.97 -1.88
CA GLN A 74 -16.39 5.16 -2.75
C GLN A 74 -17.03 6.54 -2.52
N PRO A 75 -17.96 7.02 -3.37
CA PRO A 75 -18.54 8.36 -3.25
C PRO A 75 -19.07 8.71 -1.85
N GLN A 76 -19.64 7.74 -1.13
CA GLN A 76 -20.17 7.91 0.22
C GLN A 76 -19.11 8.13 1.32
N ASP A 77 -17.84 7.87 1.02
CA ASP A 77 -16.75 7.95 2.00
C ASP A 77 -16.08 9.33 2.07
N VAL A 78 -16.64 10.35 1.40
CA VAL A 78 -16.13 11.72 1.48
C VAL A 78 -16.24 12.23 2.92
N GLY A 79 -15.16 12.86 3.39
CA GLY A 79 -14.99 13.36 4.75
C GLY A 79 -14.33 12.36 5.71
N LEU A 80 -14.15 11.09 5.31
CA LEU A 80 -13.49 10.07 6.12
C LEU A 80 -11.97 10.12 5.99
N ASP A 81 -11.31 9.71 7.07
CA ASP A 81 -9.87 9.45 7.10
C ASP A 81 -9.58 8.06 6.55
N PHE A 82 -8.53 7.97 5.74
CA PHE A 82 -7.98 6.75 5.18
C PHE A 82 -6.52 6.61 5.60
N GLU A 83 -6.09 5.37 5.83
CA GLU A 83 -4.68 5.07 6.00
C GLU A 83 -4.16 4.40 4.73
N ILE A 84 -3.03 4.91 4.23
CA ILE A 84 -2.27 4.37 3.12
C ILE A 84 -1.01 3.76 3.73
N ALA A 85 -0.87 2.45 3.60
CA ALA A 85 0.29 1.71 4.06
C ALA A 85 1.16 1.28 2.89
N VAL A 86 2.48 1.37 3.07
CA VAL A 86 3.47 0.71 2.21
C VAL A 86 4.32 -0.23 3.04
N ALA A 87 4.59 -1.42 2.52
CA ALA A 87 5.53 -2.38 3.10
C ALA A 87 6.21 -3.18 1.98
N ALA A 88 7.42 -3.67 2.26
CA ALA A 88 8.06 -4.70 1.47
C ALA A 88 7.61 -6.09 1.98
N PHE A 89 7.33 -7.00 1.06
CA PHE A 89 6.88 -8.35 1.35
C PHE A 89 7.81 -9.36 0.70
N SER A 90 8.12 -10.44 1.44
CA SER A 90 8.74 -11.62 0.85
C SER A 90 7.81 -12.23 -0.21
N ARG A 91 8.34 -13.10 -1.08
CA ARG A 91 7.53 -13.85 -2.06
C ARG A 91 6.34 -14.58 -1.43
N ASN A 92 6.51 -15.16 -0.23
CA ASN A 92 5.42 -15.83 0.48
C ASN A 92 4.43 -14.82 1.09
N GLY A 93 4.92 -13.69 1.59
CA GLY A 93 4.09 -12.61 2.15
C GLY A 93 3.26 -11.86 1.12
N GLU A 94 3.71 -11.82 -0.14
CA GLU A 94 2.98 -11.23 -1.28
C GLU A 94 1.83 -12.12 -1.79
N SER A 95 1.85 -13.43 -1.52
CA SER A 95 0.86 -14.39 -2.04
C SER A 95 -0.61 -14.02 -1.75
N PRO A 96 -1.01 -13.55 -0.55
CA PRO A 96 -2.37 -13.07 -0.30
C PRO A 96 -2.76 -11.87 -1.16
N ILE A 97 -1.81 -10.98 -1.47
CA ILE A 97 -2.05 -9.81 -2.32
C ILE A 97 -2.30 -10.23 -3.77
N LEU A 98 -1.49 -11.16 -4.30
CA LEU A 98 -1.71 -11.70 -5.64
C LEU A 98 -3.05 -12.44 -5.75
N THR A 99 -3.40 -13.22 -4.72
CA THR A 99 -4.67 -13.95 -4.65
C THR A 99 -5.87 -12.98 -4.63
N TYR A 100 -5.77 -11.88 -3.87
CA TYR A 100 -6.77 -10.81 -3.87
C TYR A 100 -7.00 -10.27 -5.28
N HIS A 101 -5.91 -9.93 -5.97
CA HIS A 101 -5.94 -9.39 -7.33
C HIS A 101 -6.51 -10.38 -8.36
N ASP A 102 -6.11 -11.65 -8.29
CA ASP A 102 -6.62 -12.70 -9.18
C ASP A 102 -8.11 -12.96 -8.94
N SER A 103 -8.54 -13.03 -7.68
CA SER A 103 -9.95 -13.23 -7.33
C SER A 103 -10.81 -12.05 -7.77
N GLY A 104 -10.36 -10.82 -7.53
CA GLY A 104 -11.06 -9.61 -7.92
C GLY A 104 -11.23 -9.50 -9.44
N ARG A 105 -10.17 -9.79 -10.21
CA ARG A 105 -10.25 -9.86 -11.68
C ARG A 105 -11.24 -10.92 -12.18
N ARG A 106 -11.26 -12.09 -11.55
CA ARG A 106 -12.11 -13.22 -11.96
C ARG A 106 -13.58 -13.05 -11.58
N THR A 107 -13.86 -12.42 -10.45
CA THR A 107 -15.21 -12.39 -9.84
C THR A 107 -15.86 -11.01 -9.84
N GLY A 108 -15.08 -9.95 -10.04
CA GLY A 108 -15.50 -8.56 -9.84
C GLY A 108 -15.68 -8.16 -8.37
N GLN A 109 -15.40 -9.07 -7.42
CA GLN A 109 -15.54 -8.83 -5.99
C GLN A 109 -14.19 -8.49 -5.36
N TRP A 110 -14.10 -7.29 -4.80
CA TRP A 110 -12.87 -6.72 -4.20
C TRP A 110 -13.00 -6.61 -2.68
N SER A 111 -13.26 -7.74 -2.02
CA SER A 111 -13.39 -7.80 -0.55
C SER A 111 -12.04 -7.51 0.13
N PRO A 112 -12.01 -6.74 1.22
CA PRO A 112 -10.77 -6.44 1.93
C PRO A 112 -10.14 -7.70 2.53
N ILE A 113 -8.83 -7.65 2.74
CA ILE A 113 -8.06 -8.70 3.41
C ILE A 113 -7.40 -8.15 4.68
N PRO A 114 -7.09 -9.01 5.68
CA PRO A 114 -6.19 -8.63 6.77
C PRO A 114 -4.85 -8.14 6.24
N PHE A 115 -4.15 -7.30 7.00
CA PHE A 115 -2.81 -6.87 6.60
C PHE A 115 -1.92 -8.11 6.42
N PRO A 116 -1.33 -8.34 5.23
CA PRO A 116 -0.60 -9.57 4.98
C PRO A 116 0.60 -9.72 5.92
N LYS A 117 0.83 -10.95 6.39
CA LYS A 117 2.03 -11.29 7.16
C LYS A 117 3.22 -11.50 6.22
N GLY A 118 4.43 -11.58 6.78
CA GLY A 118 5.63 -11.86 6.00
C GLY A 118 6.21 -10.63 5.31
N THR A 119 6.05 -9.46 5.94
CA THR A 119 6.79 -8.25 5.59
C THR A 119 8.28 -8.46 5.83
N THR A 120 9.09 -7.81 5.01
CA THR A 120 10.56 -7.76 5.12
C THR A 120 11.05 -6.34 5.46
N SER A 121 10.11 -5.42 5.67
CA SER A 121 10.32 -4.07 6.20
C SER A 121 9.28 -3.77 7.29
N GLU A 122 9.54 -2.74 8.10
CA GLU A 122 8.46 -2.03 8.79
C GLU A 122 7.47 -1.42 7.79
N ALA A 123 6.19 -1.39 8.13
CA ALA A 123 5.18 -0.72 7.33
C ALA A 123 5.21 0.79 7.62
N HIS A 124 5.28 1.60 6.58
CA HIS A 124 5.12 3.05 6.70
C HIS A 124 3.68 3.44 6.34
N ILE A 125 3.00 4.11 7.26
CA ILE A 125 1.59 4.45 7.15
C ILE A 125 1.41 5.97 7.19
N VAL A 126 0.62 6.50 6.26
CA VAL A 126 0.16 7.89 6.28
C VAL A 126 -1.37 7.94 6.35
N THR A 127 -1.92 8.82 7.18
CA THR A 127 -3.35 9.12 7.24
C THR A 127 -3.66 10.30 6.32
N VAL A 128 -4.64 10.17 5.45
CA VAL A 128 -5.15 11.23 4.56
C VAL A 128 -6.64 11.39 4.71
N LYS A 129 -7.19 12.54 4.33
CA LYS A 129 -8.62 12.81 4.37
C LYS A 129 -9.21 12.85 2.97
N LYS A 130 -10.23 12.04 2.70
CA LYS A 130 -10.92 12.10 1.40
C LYS A 130 -11.83 13.32 1.35
N MET A 131 -11.63 14.23 0.41
CA MET A 131 -12.42 15.47 0.30
C MET A 131 -13.31 15.56 -0.93
N HIS A 132 -13.01 14.79 -1.99
CA HIS A 132 -13.82 14.79 -3.21
C HIS A 132 -13.74 13.43 -3.92
N HIS A 133 -14.71 13.18 -4.79
CA HIS A 133 -14.80 11.98 -5.62
C HIS A 133 -14.74 12.32 -7.10
#